data_AF-A0A953S9A9-F1
#
_entry.id   AF-A0A953S9A9-F1
#
_cell.length_a   1.000
_cell.length_b   1.000
_cell.length_c   1.000
_cell.angle_alpha   90.00
_cell.angle_beta   90.00
_cell.angle_gamma   90.00
#
_symmetry.space_group_name_H-M   'P 1'
#
loop_
_entity.id
_entity.type
_entity.pdbx_description
1 polymer ?
#
loop_
_entity_poly.entity_id
_entity_poly.type
_entity_poly.pdbx_seq_one_letter_code
_entity_poly.pdbx_strand_id
1 'polypeptide(L)'
;MARYSGLLGRRIEVTYRAGDILLRATGNLAADSGNSVFLEEGYQHQGDVKTFRWEISYPCIVQINECAEGPRPSASANAPRETSTETAPEHGTLQLKNRPALPFV
;
A
#
# COMPACT_ATOMS: atom_id res chain seq x y z
N MET A 1 -8.14 -10.45 26.51
CA MET A 1 -9.25 -9.47 26.56
C MET A 1 -9.19 -8.70 25.25
N ALA A 2 -10.24 -8.78 24.42
CA ALA A 2 -10.25 -8.18 23.08
C ALA A 2 -10.26 -6.65 23.19
N ARG A 3 -9.19 -5.96 22.76
CA ARG A 3 -9.02 -4.52 22.96
C ARG A 3 -9.76 -3.68 21.92
N TYR A 4 -10.01 -4.23 20.74
CA TYR A 4 -10.60 -3.51 19.61
C TYR A 4 -11.87 -4.20 19.09
N SER A 5 -12.52 -5.03 19.93
CA SER A 5 -13.80 -5.67 19.60
C SER A 5 -14.90 -4.66 19.22
N GLY A 6 -14.85 -3.43 19.75
CA GLY A 6 -15.76 -2.34 19.35
C GLY A 6 -15.56 -1.82 17.92
N LEU A 7 -14.46 -2.17 17.27
CA LEU A 7 -14.13 -1.81 15.88
C LEU A 7 -14.44 -2.93 14.88
N LEU A 8 -14.97 -4.07 15.33
CA LEU A 8 -15.29 -5.21 14.45
C LEU A 8 -16.28 -4.78 13.35
N GLY A 9 -16.00 -5.23 12.12
CA GLY A 9 -16.75 -4.85 10.92
C GLY A 9 -16.49 -3.42 10.42
N ARG A 10 -15.65 -2.61 11.09
CA ARG A 10 -15.27 -1.27 10.64
C ARG A 10 -13.98 -1.29 9.83
N ARG A 11 -13.83 -0.34 8.91
CA ARG A 11 -12.59 -0.11 8.18
C ARG A 11 -11.61 0.68 9.04
N ILE A 12 -10.44 0.11 9.28
CA ILE A 12 -9.38 0.68 10.12
C ILE A 12 -8.05 0.73 9.35
N GLU A 13 -7.21 1.69 9.71
CA GLU A 13 -5.78 1.70 9.36
C GLU A 13 -4.99 1.31 10.62
N VAL A 14 -4.12 0.32 10.48
CA VAL A 14 -3.21 -0.15 11.54
C VAL A 14 -1.77 0.11 11.11
N THR A 15 -1.08 0.96 11.87
CA THR A 15 0.38 1.10 11.78
C THR A 15 1.02 0.07 12.71
N TYR A 16 1.85 -0.81 12.17
CA TYR A 16 2.51 -1.88 12.90
C TYR A 16 3.99 -1.99 12.56
N ARG A 17 4.79 -2.52 13.49
CA ARG A 17 6.22 -2.76 13.31
C ARG A 17 6.48 -4.20 12.89
N ALA A 18 7.16 -4.38 11.76
CA ALA A 18 7.63 -5.66 11.26
C ALA A 18 9.16 -5.69 11.34
N GLY A 19 9.72 -6.24 12.42
CA GLY A 19 11.15 -6.12 12.70
C GLY A 19 11.52 -4.67 13.04
N ASP A 20 12.26 -3.99 12.16
CA ASP A 20 12.62 -2.58 12.34
C ASP A 20 11.76 -1.61 11.52
N ILE A 21 11.07 -2.08 10.48
CA ILE A 21 10.25 -1.22 9.61
C ILE A 21 8.84 -1.00 10.18
N LEU A 22 8.29 0.19 9.96
CA LEU A 22 6.89 0.51 10.20
C LEU A 22 6.09 0.35 8.90
N LEU A 23 5.05 -0.47 8.95
CA LEU A 23 4.12 -0.74 7.86
C LEU A 23 2.73 -0.26 8.24
N ARG A 24 1.93 0.09 7.23
CA ARG A 24 0.51 0.40 7.38
C ARG A 24 -0.32 -0.64 6.63
N ALA A 25 -1.31 -1.20 7.32
CA ALA A 25 -2.33 -2.06 6.73
C ALA A 25 -3.69 -1.43 6.93
N THR A 26 -4.44 -1.27 5.84
CA THR A 26 -5.81 -0.77 5.87
C THR A 26 -6.74 -1.90 5.44
N GLY A 27 -7.84 -2.08 6.17
CA GLY A 27 -8.79 -3.15 5.92
C GLY A 27 -9.94 -3.15 6.93
N ASN A 28 -10.89 -4.05 6.75
CA ASN A 28 -12.01 -4.22 7.67
C ASN A 28 -11.57 -5.11 8.82
N LEU A 29 -11.79 -4.70 10.07
CA LEU A 29 -11.45 -5.53 11.22
C LEU A 29 -12.41 -6.72 11.30
N ALA A 30 -11.96 -7.89 10.87
CA ALA A 30 -12.75 -9.11 10.80
C ALA A 30 -12.82 -9.85 12.15
N ALA A 31 -11.73 -9.86 12.92
CA ALA A 31 -11.67 -10.52 14.21
C ALA A 31 -10.64 -9.91 15.17
N ASP A 32 -10.86 -10.13 16.46
CA ASP A 32 -9.95 -9.80 17.56
C ASP A 32 -9.88 -11.01 18.49
N SER A 33 -8.72 -11.69 18.54
CA SER A 33 -8.51 -12.86 19.40
C SER A 33 -7.96 -12.51 20.79
N GLY A 34 -7.82 -11.23 21.13
CA GLY A 34 -7.24 -10.76 22.39
C GLY A 34 -5.72 -10.84 22.48
N ASN A 35 -5.04 -11.33 21.42
CA ASN A 35 -3.58 -11.29 21.25
C ASN A 35 -3.16 -10.71 19.88
N SER A 36 -3.95 -10.96 18.84
CA SER A 36 -3.79 -10.43 17.48
C SER A 36 -5.12 -9.88 16.97
N VAL A 37 -5.05 -8.88 16.08
CA VAL A 37 -6.18 -8.42 15.26
C VAL A 37 -6.08 -9.00 13.86
N PHE A 38 -7.24 -9.21 13.22
CA PHE A 38 -7.34 -9.72 11.86
C PHE A 38 -8.03 -8.69 10.98
N LEU A 39 -7.35 -8.21 9.94
CA LEU A 39 -7.92 -7.29 8.95
C LEU A 39 -8.17 -8.03 7.64
N GLU A 40 -9.33 -7.83 7.03
CA GLU A 40 -9.67 -8.36 5.70
C GLU A 40 -9.94 -7.22 4.71
N GLU A 41 -9.27 -7.26 3.57
CA GLU A 41 -9.45 -6.34 2.44
C GLU A 41 -9.66 -7.16 1.16
N GLY A 42 -10.81 -6.93 0.51
CA GLY A 42 -11.14 -7.55 -0.77
C GLY A 42 -10.56 -6.75 -1.93
N TYR A 43 -9.90 -7.43 -2.88
CA TYR A 43 -9.37 -6.84 -4.09
C TYR A 43 -9.91 -7.59 -5.32
N GLN A 44 -10.36 -6.84 -6.34
CA GLN A 44 -10.68 -7.41 -7.64
C GLN A 44 -9.42 -7.37 -8.49
N HIS A 45 -8.94 -8.54 -8.92
CA HIS A 45 -7.81 -8.64 -9.83
C HIS A 45 -8.24 -9.42 -11.07
N GLN A 46 -8.35 -8.71 -12.20
CA GLN A 46 -8.63 -9.30 -13.51
C GLN A 46 -9.95 -10.11 -13.60
N GLY A 47 -10.96 -9.74 -12.79
CA GLY A 47 -12.26 -10.40 -12.70
C GLY A 47 -12.41 -11.36 -11.51
N ASP A 48 -11.30 -11.76 -10.89
CA ASP A 48 -11.29 -12.60 -9.70
C ASP A 48 -11.41 -11.74 -8.43
N VAL A 49 -12.40 -12.02 -7.57
CA VAL A 49 -12.50 -11.41 -6.24
C VAL A 49 -11.64 -12.21 -5.27
N LYS A 50 -10.54 -11.63 -4.81
CA LYS A 50 -9.65 -12.24 -3.83
C LYS A 50 -9.63 -11.43 -2.54
N THR A 51 -9.43 -12.11 -1.42
CA THR A 51 -9.43 -11.49 -0.10
C THR A 51 -8.05 -11.66 0.52
N PHE A 52 -7.41 -10.54 0.87
CA PHE A 52 -6.21 -10.57 1.72
C PHE A 52 -6.62 -10.48 3.18
N ARG A 53 -6.05 -11.36 4.00
CA ARG A 53 -6.23 -11.36 5.46
C ARG A 53 -4.88 -11.14 6.14
N TRP A 54 -4.78 -10.07 6.90
CA TRP A 54 -3.62 -9.73 7.72
C TRP A 54 -3.86 -10.19 9.15
N GLU A 55 -2.87 -10.84 9.77
CA GLU A 55 -2.81 -11.03 11.22
C GLU A 55 -1.74 -10.08 11.78
N ILE A 56 -2.10 -9.26 12.78
CA ILE A 56 -1.19 -8.32 13.42
C ILE A 56 -1.26 -8.51 14.93
N SER A 57 -0.17 -9.00 15.53
CA SER A 57 -0.07 -9.18 16.99
C SER A 57 -0.02 -7.84 17.71
N TYR A 58 -0.69 -7.73 18.86
CA TYR A 58 -0.70 -6.52 19.68
C TYR A 58 0.67 -5.90 20.01
N PRO A 59 1.74 -6.65 20.38
CA PRO A 59 3.05 -6.04 20.63
C PRO A 59 3.67 -5.35 19.40
N CYS A 60 3.20 -5.66 18.19
CA CYS A 60 3.63 -5.02 16.95
C CYS A 60 2.81 -3.78 16.60
N ILE A 61 1.61 -3.59 17.18
CA ILE A 61 0.74 -2.45 16.85
C ILE A 61 1.29 -1.18 17.49
N VAL A 62 1.53 -0.17 16.66
CA VAL A 62 1.98 1.17 17.08
C VAL A 62 0.80 2.13 17.17
N GLN A 63 -0.13 2.06 16.20
CA GLN A 63 -1.30 2.93 16.16
C GLN A 63 -2.45 2.25 15.40
N ILE A 64 -3.69 2.50 15.83
CA ILE A 64 -4.91 2.14 15.08
C ILE A 64 -5.76 3.41 14.92
N ASN A 65 -6.21 3.67 13.70
CA ASN A 65 -7.15 4.74 13.36
C ASN A 65 -8.39 4.14 12.69
N GLU A 66 -9.58 4.64 13.02
CA GLU A 66 -10.78 4.35 12.23
C GLU A 66 -10.77 5.17 10.94
N CYS A 67 -10.96 4.52 9.79
CA CYS A 67 -11.05 5.20 8.51
C CYS A 67 -12.52 5.33 8.11
N ALA A 68 -13.09 6.52 8.32
CA ALA A 68 -14.49 6.82 8.01
C ALA A 68 -14.79 6.91 6.50
N GLU A 69 -13.81 6.71 5.62
CA GLU A 69 -14.06 6.66 4.18
C GLU A 69 -14.75 5.36 3.79
N GLY A 70 -15.92 5.50 3.17
CA GLY A 70 -16.63 4.43 2.49
C GLY A 70 -15.79 3.76 1.39
N PRO A 71 -16.31 2.71 0.73
CA PRO A 71 -15.52 1.75 -0.03
C PRO A 71 -14.76 2.39 -1.21
N ARG A 72 -13.53 2.85 -0.96
CA ARG A 72 -12.57 3.14 -2.01
C ARG A 72 -12.04 1.81 -2.54
N PRO A 73 -12.27 1.46 -3.82
CA PRO A 73 -11.64 0.30 -4.41
C PRO A 73 -10.12 0.48 -4.34
N SER A 74 -9.45 -0.49 -3.73
CA SER A 74 -8.02 -0.41 -3.43
C SER A 74 -7.18 -0.40 -4.71
N ALA A 75 -6.83 0.81 -5.16
CA ALA A 75 -5.84 1.05 -6.20
C ALA A 75 -4.55 1.58 -5.55
N SER A 76 -3.54 0.71 -5.48
CA SER A 76 -2.14 1.01 -5.16
C SER A 76 -1.88 1.97 -3.99
N ALA A 77 -1.54 1.40 -2.82
CA ALA A 77 -0.73 2.09 -1.81
C ALA A 77 0.74 2.27 -2.29
N ASN A 78 0.94 2.87 -3.47
CA ASN A 78 2.23 3.43 -3.84
C ASN A 78 2.30 4.82 -3.22
N ALA A 79 2.92 4.94 -2.05
CA ALA A 79 3.11 6.24 -1.41
C ALA A 79 4.02 7.11 -2.29
N PRO A 80 3.54 8.25 -2.85
CA PRO A 80 4.44 9.23 -3.42
C PRO A 80 5.22 9.85 -2.26
N ARG A 81 6.51 9.58 -2.19
CA ARG A 81 7.41 10.29 -1.29
C ARG A 81 7.63 11.67 -1.91
N GLU A 82 6.83 12.64 -1.49
CA GLU A 82 6.98 14.03 -1.94
C GLU A 82 8.35 14.57 -1.50
N THR A 83 9.27 14.66 -2.46
CA THR A 83 10.36 15.62 -2.44
C THR A 83 10.12 16.60 -3.57
N SER A 84 9.48 17.72 -3.26
CA SER A 84 9.32 18.83 -4.19
C SER A 84 10.70 19.40 -4.54
N THR A 85 11.13 19.23 -5.79
CA THR A 85 11.99 20.23 -6.44
C THR A 85 11.57 20.35 -7.89
N GLU A 86 10.99 21.51 -8.16
CA GLU A 86 10.71 22.11 -9.47
C GLU A 86 11.79 21.84 -10.52
N THR A 87 11.39 21.35 -11.71
CA THR A 87 11.54 22.03 -13.03
C THR A 87 11.06 21.06 -14.14
N ALA A 88 10.36 21.56 -15.15
CA ALA A 88 9.93 20.81 -16.34
C ALA A 88 10.69 21.30 -17.61
N PRO A 89 10.50 20.75 -18.82
CA PRO A 89 10.06 19.40 -19.24
C PRO A 89 11.19 18.68 -20.04
N GLU A 90 11.01 18.43 -21.36
CA GLU A 90 11.97 17.89 -22.35
C GLU A 90 12.22 16.36 -22.35
N HIS A 91 11.23 15.61 -22.86
CA HIS A 91 11.40 14.22 -23.29
C HIS A 91 12.14 14.14 -24.64
N GLY A 92 13.48 14.28 -24.61
CA GLY A 92 14.28 14.34 -25.83
C GLY A 92 15.73 13.88 -25.72
N THR A 93 16.14 13.07 -26.70
CA THR A 93 17.53 12.84 -27.13
C THR A 93 18.41 11.89 -26.30
N LEU A 94 18.45 10.62 -26.74
CA LEU A 94 19.71 9.86 -26.80
C LEU A 94 20.07 9.57 -28.26
N GLN A 95 20.64 10.59 -28.91
CA GLN A 95 21.31 10.46 -30.20
C GLN A 95 22.62 9.67 -30.03
N LEU A 96 22.63 8.37 -30.34
CA LEU A 96 23.88 7.64 -30.50
C LEU A 96 24.51 7.96 -31.86
N LYS A 97 25.20 9.09 -31.89
CA LYS A 97 25.91 9.64 -33.04
C LYS A 97 27.23 8.90 -33.25
N ASN A 98 27.41 8.26 -34.41
CA ASN A 98 28.69 8.19 -35.11
C ASN A 98 28.50 8.04 -36.63
N ARG A 99 29.09 8.95 -37.40
CA ARG A 99 29.28 8.95 -38.87
C ARG A 99 30.80 8.87 -39.15
N PRO A 100 31.32 8.70 -40.39
CA PRO A 100 30.67 8.44 -41.70
C PRO A 100 30.92 6.96 -42.13
N ALA A 101 31.01 6.48 -43.38
CA ALA A 101 31.10 7.10 -44.71
C ALA A 101 30.59 6.19 -45.86
N LEU A 102 30.88 6.61 -47.10
CA LEU A 102 30.72 5.91 -48.39
C LEU A 102 32.13 5.89 -49.06
N PRO A 103 32.48 4.97 -50.01
CA PRO A 103 31.79 4.87 -51.30
C PRO A 103 31.63 3.49 -51.97
N PHE A 104 30.73 3.49 -52.95
CA PHE A 104 30.53 2.63 -54.12
C PHE A 104 31.62 1.60 -54.52
N VAL A 105 31.14 0.40 -54.88
CA VAL A 105 31.40 -0.24 -56.19
C VAL A 105 30.16 -1.04 -56.62
#